data_AF-A0A497K0I5-F1
#
_entry.id   AF-A0A497K0I5-F1
#
_cell.length_a   1.000
_cell.length_b   1.000
_cell.length_c   1.000
_cell.angle_alpha   90.00
_cell.angle_beta   90.00
_cell.angle_gamma   90.00
#
_symmetry.space_group_name_H-M   'P 1'
#
loop_
_entity.id
_entity.type
_entity.pdbx_description
1 polymer ?
#
loop_
_entity_poly.entity_id
_entity_poly.type
_entity_poly.pdbx_seq_one_letter_code
_entity_poly.pdbx_strand_id
1 'polypeptide(L)'
;MKVDEFKGLIEALEKNDSPQGLLKYDAETSKMTLAGITVVPIHDYFLPAVFAALEGQIGPVARSLIIGYAREIGVKDGREIRERMLEGKEPTIRAVREASRSMFKSWCQIGWGKLVKFEVKENCAEISRSTSYEGEGYLKLGKGPATTPRCWIALGYIIGFFEGLLNRKVKGEETECIGMGAKTCTFKIEW
;
A
#
# COMPACT_ATOMS: atom_id res chain seq x y z
N MET A 1 -11.65 -9.40 -4.53
CA MET A 1 -12.49 -8.22 -4.25
C MET A 1 -13.03 -7.75 -5.58
N LYS A 2 -14.35 -7.59 -5.68
CA LYS A 2 -14.91 -6.95 -6.87
C LYS A 2 -14.54 -5.48 -6.84
N VAL A 3 -14.27 -4.93 -7.99
CA VAL A 3 -13.71 -3.59 -8.14
C VAL A 3 -14.62 -2.49 -7.54
N ASP A 4 -15.93 -2.69 -7.61
CA ASP A 4 -16.91 -1.79 -6.99
C ASP A 4 -16.85 -1.77 -5.45
N GLU A 5 -16.50 -2.90 -4.83
CA GLU A 5 -16.35 -3.00 -3.37
C GLU A 5 -15.17 -2.14 -2.90
N PHE A 6 -14.07 -2.13 -3.67
CA PHE A 6 -12.87 -1.37 -3.34
C PHE A 6 -13.07 0.13 -3.44
N LYS A 7 -13.77 0.61 -4.47
CA LYS A 7 -14.12 2.02 -4.59
C LYS A 7 -15.04 2.46 -3.46
N GLY A 8 -16.06 1.64 -3.15
CA GLY A 8 -16.95 1.89 -2.01
C GLY A 8 -16.19 2.04 -0.70
N LEU A 9 -15.13 1.23 -0.50
CA LEU A 9 -14.22 1.37 0.64
C LEU A 9 -13.44 2.69 0.63
N ILE A 10 -12.83 3.07 -0.50
CA ILE A 10 -12.08 4.34 -0.58
C ILE A 10 -13.00 5.52 -0.29
N GLU A 11 -14.15 5.61 -0.95
CA GLU A 11 -15.12 6.69 -0.75
C GLU A 11 -15.64 6.73 0.69
N ALA A 12 -15.89 5.57 1.30
CA ALA A 12 -16.30 5.49 2.69
C ALA A 12 -15.19 5.97 3.63
N LEU A 13 -13.94 5.59 3.39
CA LEU A 13 -12.78 6.01 4.20
C LEU A 13 -12.45 7.50 4.02
N GLU A 14 -12.71 8.07 2.86
CA GLU A 14 -12.56 9.51 2.62
C GLU A 14 -13.60 10.35 3.38
N LYS A 15 -14.84 9.86 3.47
CA LYS A 15 -15.95 10.53 4.17
C LYS A 15 -15.88 10.41 5.68
N ASN A 16 -15.12 9.45 6.20
CA ASN A 16 -15.01 9.19 7.63
C ASN A 16 -13.61 9.54 8.13
N ASP A 17 -13.54 10.36 9.17
CA ASP A 17 -12.25 10.66 9.83
C ASP A 17 -11.65 9.42 10.51
N SER A 18 -12.47 8.40 10.79
CA SER A 18 -12.07 7.14 11.39
C SER A 18 -12.75 5.92 10.72
N PRO A 19 -12.03 4.83 10.43
CA PRO A 19 -12.62 3.61 9.88
C PRO A 19 -13.51 2.85 10.88
N GLN A 20 -13.51 3.21 12.16
CA GLN A 20 -14.23 2.49 13.22
C GLN A 20 -15.73 2.37 12.94
N GLY A 21 -16.35 3.44 12.41
CA GLY A 21 -17.78 3.42 12.06
C GLY A 21 -18.13 2.55 10.84
N LEU A 22 -17.11 2.13 10.08
CA LEU A 22 -17.27 1.26 8.90
C LEU A 22 -17.05 -0.22 9.24
N LEU A 23 -16.54 -0.51 10.44
CA LEU A 23 -16.27 -1.86 10.92
C LEU A 23 -17.56 -2.49 11.45
N LYS A 24 -17.90 -3.68 10.94
CA LYS A 24 -19.04 -4.45 11.43
C LYS A 24 -18.61 -5.87 11.73
N TYR A 25 -19.08 -6.40 12.85
CA TYR A 25 -18.92 -7.79 13.21
C TYR A 25 -20.28 -8.49 13.10
N ASP A 26 -20.31 -9.58 12.34
CA ASP A 26 -21.45 -10.48 12.24
C ASP A 26 -21.24 -11.63 13.23
N ALA A 27 -22.08 -11.67 14.26
CA ALA A 27 -21.99 -12.66 15.33
C ALA A 27 -22.43 -14.07 14.89
N GLU A 28 -23.30 -14.19 13.88
CA GLU A 28 -23.75 -15.50 13.40
C GLU A 28 -22.65 -16.19 12.59
N THR A 29 -21.95 -15.43 11.75
CA THR A 29 -20.88 -15.96 10.89
C THR A 29 -19.47 -15.79 11.46
N SER A 30 -19.34 -15.06 12.58
CA SER A 30 -18.05 -14.63 13.16
C SER A 30 -17.16 -13.85 12.17
N LYS A 31 -17.76 -13.22 11.15
CA LYS A 31 -17.04 -12.46 10.13
C LYS A 31 -16.97 -10.99 10.51
N MET A 32 -15.83 -10.38 10.18
CA MET A 32 -15.65 -8.94 10.25
C MET A 32 -15.71 -8.35 8.86
N THR A 33 -16.37 -7.21 8.71
CA THR A 33 -16.40 -6.45 7.46
C THR A 33 -15.96 -5.01 7.70
N LEU A 34 -15.27 -4.44 6.72
CA LEU A 34 -14.92 -3.03 6.66
C LEU A 34 -15.52 -2.46 5.36
N ALA A 35 -16.48 -1.54 5.50
CA ALA A 35 -17.23 -0.98 4.37
C ALA A 35 -17.80 -2.06 3.42
N GLY A 36 -18.26 -3.19 3.99
CA GLY A 36 -18.84 -4.31 3.24
C GLY A 36 -17.84 -5.35 2.73
N ILE A 37 -16.53 -5.08 2.80
CA ILE A 37 -15.49 -6.07 2.45
C ILE A 37 -15.20 -6.93 3.66
N THR A 38 -15.23 -8.26 3.51
CA THR A 38 -14.79 -9.17 4.57
C THR A 38 -13.30 -9.01 4.83
N VAL A 39 -12.94 -8.73 6.08
CA VAL A 39 -11.57 -8.52 6.53
C VAL A 39 -11.24 -9.43 7.70
N VAL A 40 -9.96 -9.71 7.89
CA VAL A 40 -9.44 -10.43 9.06
C VAL A 40 -8.38 -9.54 9.72
N PRO A 41 -8.52 -9.23 11.02
CA PRO A 41 -7.47 -8.55 11.75
C PRO A 41 -6.29 -9.52 11.93
N ILE A 42 -5.11 -9.09 11.50
CA ILE A 42 -3.86 -9.83 11.70
C ILE A 42 -2.88 -8.96 12.45
N HIS A 43 -2.06 -9.58 13.31
CA HIS A 43 -0.97 -8.86 13.96
C HIS A 43 0.00 -8.29 12.92
N ASP A 44 0.56 -7.12 13.19
CA ASP A 44 1.44 -6.41 12.27
C ASP A 44 2.80 -7.07 12.02
N TYR A 45 3.19 -8.03 12.85
CA TYR A 45 4.36 -8.88 12.62
C TYR A 45 4.07 -10.14 11.81
N PHE A 46 2.79 -10.45 11.50
CA PHE A 46 2.43 -11.71 10.82
C PHE A 46 3.04 -11.80 9.42
N LEU A 47 2.76 -10.84 8.53
CA LEU A 47 3.32 -10.87 7.18
C LEU A 47 4.84 -10.71 7.18
N PRO A 48 5.46 -9.82 7.98
CA PRO A 48 6.91 -9.78 8.13
C PRO A 48 7.52 -11.12 8.55
N ALA A 49 6.88 -11.88 9.46
CA ALA A 49 7.33 -13.21 9.85
C ALA A 49 7.28 -14.19 8.67
N VAL A 50 6.18 -14.17 7.90
CA VAL A 50 6.03 -14.98 6.67
C VAL A 50 7.12 -14.63 5.66
N PHE A 51 7.38 -13.33 5.44
CA PHE A 51 8.39 -12.86 4.50
C PHE A 51 9.80 -13.27 4.93
N ALA A 52 10.12 -13.14 6.21
CA ALA A 52 11.40 -13.57 6.74
C ALA A 52 11.59 -15.08 6.68
N ALA A 53 10.52 -15.86 6.88
CA ALA A 53 10.55 -17.32 6.73
C ALA A 53 10.71 -17.75 5.26
N LEU A 54 10.06 -17.03 4.34
CA LEU A 54 10.20 -17.26 2.90
C LEU A 54 11.62 -16.91 2.43
N GLU A 55 12.13 -15.74 2.81
CA GLU A 55 13.50 -15.32 2.53
C GLU A 55 14.54 -16.32 3.10
N GLY A 56 14.29 -16.92 4.26
CA GLY A 56 15.14 -17.97 4.80
C GLY A 56 15.19 -19.25 3.95
N GLN A 57 14.16 -19.54 3.16
CA GLN A 57 14.06 -20.74 2.32
C GLN A 57 14.58 -20.53 0.90
N ILE A 58 14.27 -19.37 0.30
CA ILE A 58 14.57 -19.11 -1.12
C ILE A 58 15.54 -17.94 -1.33
N GLY A 59 16.03 -17.35 -0.24
CA GLY A 59 16.96 -16.24 -0.27
C GLY A 59 16.33 -14.93 -0.78
N PRO A 60 17.17 -14.00 -1.29
CA PRO A 60 16.74 -12.65 -1.67
C PRO A 60 15.63 -12.57 -2.73
N VAL A 61 15.39 -13.65 -3.49
CA VAL A 61 14.33 -13.70 -4.50
C VAL A 61 12.93 -13.56 -3.88
N ALA A 62 12.76 -13.91 -2.60
CA ALA A 62 11.51 -13.72 -1.86
C ALA A 62 11.00 -12.28 -1.97
N ARG A 63 11.90 -11.30 -1.85
CA ARG A 63 11.59 -9.88 -2.00
C ARG A 63 10.97 -9.58 -3.36
N SER A 64 11.58 -10.08 -4.44
CA SER A 64 11.11 -9.86 -5.80
C SER A 64 9.73 -10.49 -6.04
N LEU A 65 9.47 -11.66 -5.47
CA LEU A 65 8.16 -12.32 -5.57
C LEU A 65 7.05 -11.51 -4.88
N ILE A 66 7.29 -11.04 -3.66
CA ILE A 66 6.29 -10.27 -2.90
C ILE A 66 6.04 -8.91 -3.55
N ILE A 67 7.09 -8.22 -4.00
CA ILE A 67 6.96 -6.95 -4.75
C ILE A 67 6.20 -7.18 -6.05
N GLY A 68 6.51 -8.26 -6.78
CA GLY A 68 5.84 -8.61 -8.04
C GLY A 68 4.34 -8.83 -7.84
N TYR A 69 3.97 -9.65 -6.85
CA TYR A 69 2.57 -9.88 -6.47
C TYR A 69 1.85 -8.57 -6.14
N ALA A 70 2.40 -7.75 -5.25
CA ALA A 70 1.76 -6.51 -4.82
C ALA A 70 1.65 -5.49 -5.97
N ARG A 71 2.63 -5.47 -6.89
CA ARG A 71 2.60 -4.66 -8.10
C ARG A 71 1.48 -5.06 -9.04
N GLU A 72 1.22 -6.34 -9.24
CA GLU A 72 0.09 -6.79 -10.07
C GLU A 72 -1.27 -6.32 -9.51
N ILE A 73 -1.43 -6.35 -8.18
CA ILE A 73 -2.63 -5.82 -7.53
C ILE A 73 -2.71 -4.30 -7.74
N GLY A 74 -1.62 -3.58 -7.47
CA GLY A 74 -1.55 -2.13 -7.70
C GLY A 74 -1.89 -1.73 -9.13
N VAL A 75 -1.39 -2.46 -10.14
CA VAL A 75 -1.70 -2.19 -11.57
C VAL A 75 -3.19 -2.28 -11.84
N LYS A 76 -3.87 -3.29 -11.28
CA LYS A 76 -5.32 -3.47 -11.46
C LYS A 76 -6.08 -2.30 -10.84
N ASP A 77 -5.75 -1.94 -9.60
CA ASP A 77 -6.42 -0.88 -8.87
C ASP A 77 -6.16 0.50 -9.49
N GLY A 78 -4.92 0.78 -9.91
CA GLY A 78 -4.56 2.02 -10.59
C GLY A 78 -5.24 2.17 -11.95
N ARG A 79 -5.35 1.07 -12.72
CA ARG A 79 -6.05 1.07 -14.02
C ARG A 79 -7.52 1.38 -13.85
N GLU A 80 -8.18 0.77 -12.86
CA GLU A 80 -9.59 1.05 -12.62
C GLU A 80 -9.83 2.53 -12.33
N ILE A 81 -9.01 3.10 -11.44
CA ILE A 81 -9.14 4.51 -11.07
C ILE A 81 -8.91 5.38 -12.30
N ARG A 82 -7.94 5.04 -13.16
CA ARG A 82 -7.74 5.70 -14.46
C ARG A 82 -8.99 5.66 -15.33
N GLU A 83 -9.59 4.48 -15.52
CA GLU A 83 -10.77 4.29 -16.38
C GLU A 83 -11.96 5.13 -15.89
N ARG A 84 -12.22 5.14 -14.58
CA ARG A 84 -13.33 5.90 -13.98
C ARG A 84 -13.09 7.40 -13.93
N MET A 85 -11.85 7.85 -13.68
CA MET A 85 -11.57 9.28 -13.52
C MET A 85 -11.34 10.00 -14.85
N LEU A 86 -10.85 9.29 -15.86
CA LEU A 86 -10.32 9.94 -17.07
C LEU A 86 -11.10 9.62 -18.33
N GLU A 87 -12.00 8.62 -18.32
CA GLU A 87 -12.81 8.23 -19.49
C GLU A 87 -11.94 8.05 -20.76
N GLY A 88 -10.74 7.50 -20.61
CA GLY A 88 -9.78 7.29 -21.70
C GLY A 88 -8.83 8.44 -22.01
N LYS A 89 -8.90 9.58 -21.30
CA LYS A 89 -7.97 10.70 -21.44
C LYS A 89 -6.66 10.47 -20.68
N GLU A 90 -5.61 11.16 -21.09
CA GLU A 90 -4.35 11.18 -20.33
C GLU A 90 -4.52 11.92 -19.00
N PRO A 91 -3.99 11.38 -17.88
CA PRO A 91 -4.14 11.99 -16.58
C PRO A 91 -3.32 13.27 -16.47
N THR A 92 -3.95 14.35 -16.01
CA THR A 92 -3.20 15.54 -15.56
C THR A 92 -2.45 15.23 -14.26
N ILE A 93 -1.33 15.91 -13.99
CA ILE A 93 -0.59 15.79 -12.71
C ILE A 93 -1.52 15.99 -11.50
N ARG A 94 -2.49 16.91 -11.62
CA ARG A 94 -3.49 17.14 -10.58
C ARG A 94 -4.35 15.90 -10.35
N ALA A 95 -4.88 15.29 -11.41
CA ALA A 95 -5.68 14.06 -11.30
C ALA A 95 -4.85 12.91 -10.73
N VAL A 96 -3.59 12.73 -11.17
CA VAL A 96 -2.67 11.73 -10.61
C VAL A 96 -2.52 11.95 -9.10
N ARG A 97 -2.21 13.19 -8.70
CA ARG A 97 -2.01 13.56 -7.30
C ARG A 97 -3.24 13.29 -6.44
N GLU A 98 -4.42 13.69 -6.90
CA GLU A 98 -5.67 13.50 -6.17
C GLU A 98 -5.97 12.00 -6.01
N ALA A 99 -6.00 11.25 -7.12
CA ALA A 99 -6.25 9.80 -7.14
C ALA A 99 -5.31 9.02 -6.22
N SER A 100 -4.01 9.24 -6.37
CA SER A 100 -2.99 8.54 -5.60
C SER A 100 -3.01 8.94 -4.12
N ARG A 101 -3.19 10.23 -3.80
CA ARG A 101 -3.29 10.67 -2.41
C ARG A 101 -4.47 10.04 -1.70
N SER A 102 -5.64 10.02 -2.35
CA SER A 102 -6.85 9.39 -1.82
C SER A 102 -6.62 7.91 -1.52
N MET A 103 -6.13 7.17 -2.52
CA MET A 103 -5.80 5.75 -2.38
C MET A 103 -4.85 5.49 -1.20
N PHE A 104 -3.69 6.15 -1.16
CA PHE A 104 -2.69 5.87 -0.12
C PHE A 104 -3.11 6.38 1.26
N LYS A 105 -3.91 7.45 1.34
CA LYS A 105 -4.52 7.89 2.60
C LYS A 105 -5.48 6.82 3.14
N SER A 106 -6.36 6.28 2.30
CA SER A 106 -7.28 5.20 2.69
C SER A 106 -6.55 3.95 3.18
N TRP A 107 -5.47 3.55 2.51
CA TRP A 107 -4.60 2.47 2.99
C TRP A 107 -3.97 2.77 4.36
N CYS A 108 -3.51 4.00 4.57
CA CYS A 108 -2.96 4.40 5.86
C CYS A 108 -4.02 4.40 6.97
N GLN A 109 -5.27 4.76 6.68
CA GLN A 109 -6.37 4.72 7.65
C GLN A 109 -6.66 3.31 8.17
N ILE A 110 -6.37 2.26 7.39
CA ILE A 110 -6.63 0.87 7.77
C ILE A 110 -5.41 0.15 8.35
N GLY A 111 -4.39 0.91 8.79
CA GLY A 111 -3.28 0.37 9.59
C GLY A 111 -1.98 0.07 8.83
N TRP A 112 -1.87 0.42 7.54
CA TRP A 112 -0.61 0.23 6.79
C TRP A 112 0.51 1.20 7.18
N GLY A 113 0.17 2.27 7.91
CA GLY A 113 1.11 3.29 8.38
C GLY A 113 0.47 4.66 8.46
N LYS A 114 1.24 5.67 8.87
CA LYS A 114 0.80 7.07 8.93
C LYS A 114 1.48 7.88 7.84
N LEU A 115 0.72 8.31 6.83
CA LEU A 115 1.22 9.19 5.76
C LEU A 115 1.61 10.55 6.34
N VAL A 116 2.87 10.97 6.14
CA VAL A 116 3.42 12.25 6.62
C VAL A 116 3.97 13.14 5.49
N LYS A 117 4.29 12.56 4.34
CA LYS A 117 4.67 13.30 3.14
C LYS A 117 4.01 12.69 1.92
N PHE A 118 3.49 13.55 1.05
CA PHE A 118 2.89 13.14 -0.21
C PHE A 118 3.08 14.23 -1.27
N GLU A 119 4.01 14.01 -2.19
CA GLU A 119 4.31 14.92 -3.29
C GLU A 119 4.20 14.18 -4.62
N VAL A 120 3.52 14.81 -5.59
CA VAL A 120 3.47 14.36 -6.98
C VAL A 120 3.83 15.54 -7.85
N LYS A 121 4.90 15.38 -8.63
CA LYS A 121 5.45 16.31 -9.61
C LYS A 121 5.24 15.74 -11.01
N GLU A 122 5.81 16.40 -12.01
CA GLU A 122 5.58 16.05 -13.42
C GLU A 122 6.03 14.63 -13.78
N ASN A 123 7.20 14.21 -13.29
CA ASN A 123 7.81 12.92 -13.62
C ASN A 123 8.17 12.07 -12.39
N CYS A 124 7.69 12.46 -11.20
CA CYS A 124 7.99 11.71 -9.99
C CYS A 124 6.96 11.91 -8.86
N ALA A 125 6.95 10.95 -7.95
CA ALA A 125 6.23 11.01 -6.69
C ALA A 125 7.15 10.64 -5.52
N GLU A 126 6.95 11.30 -4.38
CA GLU A 126 7.59 10.95 -3.11
C GLU A 126 6.52 10.79 -2.02
N ILE A 127 6.57 9.65 -1.35
CA ILE A 127 5.57 9.22 -0.38
C ILE A 127 6.30 8.76 0.87
N SER A 128 6.04 9.39 2.01
CA SER A 128 6.67 8.98 3.28
C SER A 128 5.64 8.66 4.34
N ARG A 129 5.92 7.59 5.10
CA ARG A 129 5.13 7.17 6.26
C ARG A 129 5.99 7.20 7.53
N SER A 130 5.44 7.71 8.64
CA SER A 130 6.13 7.76 9.95
C SER A 130 5.87 6.53 10.83
N THR A 131 4.95 5.67 10.42
CA THR A 131 4.73 4.32 10.98
C THR A 131 4.54 3.37 9.80
N SER A 132 4.75 2.07 10.01
CA SER A 132 4.69 1.10 8.93
C SER A 132 4.40 -0.30 9.43
N TYR A 133 3.30 -0.88 8.95
CA TYR A 133 2.94 -2.27 9.21
C TYR A 133 4.13 -3.22 8.95
N GLU A 134 4.77 -3.10 7.77
CA GLU A 134 5.85 -4.00 7.38
C GLU A 134 7.19 -3.66 8.06
N GLY A 135 7.56 -2.38 8.11
CA GLY A 135 8.83 -1.93 8.68
C GLY A 135 8.90 -2.17 10.19
N GLU A 136 7.88 -1.75 10.94
CA GLU A 136 7.80 -1.96 12.39
C GLU A 136 7.55 -3.44 12.71
N GLY A 137 6.70 -4.11 11.93
CA GLY A 137 6.43 -5.53 12.08
C GLY A 137 7.67 -6.40 11.87
N TYR A 138 8.59 -6.02 10.98
CA TYR A 138 9.90 -6.69 10.86
C TYR A 138 10.76 -6.53 12.12
N LEU A 139 10.83 -5.33 12.70
CA LEU A 139 11.61 -5.10 13.93
C LEU A 139 11.10 -5.94 15.11
N LYS A 140 9.78 -6.18 15.19
CA LYS A 140 9.17 -7.04 16.20
C LYS A 140 9.61 -8.52 16.12
N LEU A 141 10.23 -8.94 15.02
CA LEU A 141 10.81 -10.28 14.90
C LEU A 141 12.09 -10.47 15.73
N GLY A 142 12.65 -9.40 16.32
CA GLY A 142 13.82 -9.49 17.21
C GLY A 142 15.13 -9.81 16.50
N LYS A 143 15.19 -9.68 15.16
CA LYS A 143 16.40 -9.96 14.35
C LYS A 143 17.35 -8.76 14.20
N GLY A 144 17.07 -7.65 14.90
CA GLY A 144 17.74 -6.37 14.71
C GLY A 144 17.33 -5.67 13.40
N PRO A 145 17.94 -4.52 13.09
CA PRO A 145 17.66 -3.78 11.86
C PRO A 145 17.97 -4.60 10.61
N ALA A 146 17.14 -4.45 9.58
CA ALA A 146 17.39 -5.02 8.27
C ALA A 146 18.53 -4.31 7.54
N THR A 147 19.23 -5.05 6.68
CA THR A 147 20.23 -4.49 5.75
C THR A 147 19.62 -3.89 4.50
N THR A 148 18.38 -4.27 4.16
CA THR A 148 17.62 -3.77 3.01
C THR A 148 16.21 -3.35 3.40
N PRO A 149 15.55 -2.48 2.61
CA PRO A 149 14.19 -2.03 2.89
C PRO A 149 13.18 -3.20 2.96
N ARG A 150 12.19 -3.08 3.84
CA ARG A 150 11.28 -4.16 4.25
C ARG A 150 9.81 -3.96 3.89
N CYS A 151 9.42 -2.79 3.36
CA CYS A 151 8.02 -2.57 2.97
C CYS A 151 7.75 -3.12 1.56
N TRP A 152 7.85 -4.44 1.41
CA TRP A 152 7.80 -5.13 0.13
C TRP A 152 6.43 -5.04 -0.54
N ILE A 153 5.35 -5.24 0.21
CA ILE A 153 3.99 -5.05 -0.29
C ILE A 153 3.77 -3.58 -0.64
N ALA A 154 4.08 -2.65 0.27
CA ALA A 154 3.84 -1.24 0.01
C ALA A 154 4.60 -0.74 -1.22
N LEU A 155 5.88 -1.10 -1.37
CA LEU A 155 6.68 -0.74 -2.54
C LEU A 155 6.08 -1.29 -3.83
N GLY A 156 5.79 -2.60 -3.86
CA GLY A 156 5.19 -3.24 -5.04
C GLY A 156 3.87 -2.60 -5.41
N TYR A 157 2.98 -2.43 -4.45
CA TYR A 157 1.67 -1.82 -4.67
C TYR A 157 1.76 -0.38 -5.16
N ILE A 158 2.61 0.47 -4.54
CA ILE A 158 2.79 1.86 -4.97
C ILE A 158 3.28 1.91 -6.43
N ILE A 159 4.31 1.12 -6.78
CA ILE A 159 4.79 1.02 -8.17
C ILE A 159 3.63 0.64 -9.07
N GLY A 160 2.96 -0.47 -8.78
CA GLY A 160 1.87 -0.99 -9.62
C GLY A 160 0.75 0.01 -9.80
N PHE A 161 0.37 0.70 -8.72
CA PHE A 161 -0.68 1.71 -8.74
C PHE A 161 -0.36 2.84 -9.70
N PHE A 162 0.86 3.40 -9.66
CA PHE A 162 1.27 4.41 -10.63
C PHE A 162 1.35 3.85 -12.06
N GLU A 163 1.76 2.61 -12.26
CA GLU A 163 1.77 2.00 -13.59
C GLU A 163 0.36 1.87 -14.18
N GLY A 164 -0.60 1.42 -13.37
CA GLY A 164 -2.00 1.33 -13.78
C GLY A 164 -2.60 2.70 -14.04
N LEU A 165 -2.34 3.66 -13.15
CA LEU A 165 -2.90 5.00 -13.22
C LEU A 165 -2.36 5.81 -14.40
N LEU A 166 -1.06 5.71 -14.69
CA LEU A 166 -0.39 6.41 -15.78
C LEU A 166 -0.37 5.61 -17.08
N ASN A 167 -0.81 4.35 -17.05
CA ASN A 167 -0.73 3.40 -18.17
C ASN A 167 0.68 3.30 -18.81
N ARG A 168 1.72 3.34 -17.98
CA ARG A 168 3.12 3.23 -18.40
C ARG A 168 3.96 2.54 -17.34
N LYS A 169 5.16 2.11 -17.70
CA LYS A 169 6.11 1.56 -16.73
C LYS A 169 6.72 2.68 -15.90
N VAL A 170 6.90 2.41 -14.61
CA VAL A 170 7.55 3.32 -13.66
C VAL A 170 8.69 2.61 -12.93
N LYS A 171 9.65 3.38 -12.43
CA LYS A 171 10.68 2.91 -11.50
C LYS A 171 10.28 3.30 -10.09
N GLY A 172 10.57 2.45 -9.13
CA GLY A 172 10.32 2.78 -7.74
C GLY A 172 11.29 2.10 -6.78
N GLU A 173 11.58 2.80 -5.70
CA GLU A 173 12.41 2.32 -4.62
C GLU A 173 11.91 2.82 -3.26
N GLU A 174 12.21 2.05 -2.21
CA GLU A 174 12.07 2.49 -0.82
C GLU A 174 13.46 2.98 -0.36
N THR A 175 13.64 4.30 -0.26
CA THR A 175 14.95 4.93 0.03
C THR A 175 15.27 4.99 1.52
N GLU A 176 14.23 5.02 2.36
CA GLU A 176 14.35 4.97 3.82
C GLU A 176 13.36 3.94 4.33
N CYS A 177 13.72 3.22 5.40
CA CYS A 177 12.86 2.19 5.96
C CYS A 177 13.01 2.14 7.49
N ILE A 178 11.88 2.15 8.20
CA ILE A 178 11.84 1.92 9.66
C ILE A 178 12.46 0.55 9.99
N GLY A 179 12.23 -0.47 9.16
CA GLY A 179 12.83 -1.79 9.34
C GLY A 179 14.36 -1.79 9.29
N MET A 180 14.99 -0.76 8.71
CA MET A 180 16.45 -0.54 8.68
C MET A 180 16.93 0.41 9.80
N GLY A 181 16.03 0.90 10.65
CA GLY A 181 16.33 1.86 11.71
C GLY A 181 16.13 3.34 11.33
N ALA A 182 15.57 3.64 10.14
CA ALA A 182 15.21 5.01 9.79
C ALA A 182 13.97 5.50 10.57
N LYS A 183 13.73 6.82 10.57
CA LYS A 183 12.54 7.43 11.21
C LYS A 183 11.25 7.26 10.39
N THR A 184 11.41 7.00 9.10
CA THR A 184 10.34 6.98 8.10
C THR A 184 10.56 5.85 7.12
N CYS A 185 9.47 5.37 6.51
CA CYS A 185 9.54 4.62 5.27
C CYS A 185 9.23 5.58 4.12
N THR A 186 10.20 5.84 3.23
CA THR A 186 10.08 6.79 2.12
C THR A 186 10.20 6.06 0.79
N PHE A 187 9.21 6.27 -0.08
CA PHE A 187 9.13 5.68 -1.41
C PHE A 187 9.29 6.78 -2.46
N LYS A 188 10.16 6.53 -3.44
CA LYS A 188 10.33 7.39 -4.61
C LYS A 188 9.91 6.64 -5.86
N ILE A 189 9.08 7.28 -6.67
CA ILE A 189 8.56 6.74 -7.93
C ILE A 189 8.92 7.71 -9.04
N GLU A 190 9.43 7.21 -10.16
CA GLU A 190 9.84 7.99 -11.33
C GLU A 190 9.20 7.39 -12.59
N TRP A 191 8.71 8.23 -13.50
CA TRP A 191 8.06 7.80 -14.75
C TRP A 191 8.48 8.61 -15.97
#